data_AF-A0A920S610-F1
#
_entry.id   AF-A0A920S610-F1
#
_cell.length_a   1.000
_cell.length_b   1.000
_cell.length_c   1.000
_cell.angle_alpha   90.00
_cell.angle_beta   90.00
_cell.angle_gamma   90.00
#
_symmetry.space_group_name_H-M   'P 1'
#
loop_
_entity.id
_entity.type
_entity.pdbx_description
1 polymer ?
#
loop_
_entity_poly.entity_id
_entity_poly.type
_entity_poly.pdbx_seq_one_letter_code
_entity_poly.pdbx_strand_id
1 'polypeptide(L)' 'MNANLFARFDTVFGEHSTKTCLRLANGRTWTYGDLQRATACMAAALRSEGVGHGDRWSCKSRKRQMR' A
#
# COMPACT_ATOMS: atom_id res chain seq x y z
N MET A 1 20.80 7.96 1.90
CA MET A 1 19.89 6.91 2.44
C MET A 1 18.53 7.57 2.70
N ASN A 2 17.47 7.20 1.99
CA ASN A 2 16.14 7.77 2.25
C ASN A 2 15.56 7.11 3.53
N ALA A 3 15.31 7.90 4.57
CA ALA A 3 14.78 7.40 5.85
C ALA A 3 13.28 7.04 5.78
N ASN A 4 12.61 7.31 4.66
CA ASN A 4 11.23 6.93 4.43
C ASN A 4 11.10 5.39 4.41
N LEU A 5 10.32 4.87 5.34
CA LEU A 5 10.02 3.44 5.43
C LEU A 5 9.45 2.87 4.12
N PHE A 6 8.59 3.64 3.44
CA PHE A 6 8.03 3.22 2.15
C PHE A 6 9.10 3.14 1.06
N ALA A 7 10.11 4.02 1.06
CA ALA A 7 11.19 3.94 0.07
C ALA A 7 12.00 2.65 0.20
N ARG A 8 12.17 2.13 1.43
CA ARG A 8 12.79 0.82 1.66
C ARG A 8 11.90 -0.32 1.15
N PHE A 9 10.59 -0.23 1.39
CA PHE A 9 9.65 -1.23 0.89
C PHE A 9 9.51 -1.21 -0.62
N ASP A 10 9.57 -0.05 -1.26
CA ASP A 10 9.47 0.10 -2.72
C ASP A 10 10.58 -0.67 -3.45
N THR A 11 11.82 -0.62 -2.93
CA THR A 11 12.93 -1.43 -3.45
C THR A 11 12.65 -2.92 -3.34
N VAL A 12 12.27 -3.40 -2.15
CA VAL A 12 12.01 -4.83 -1.89
C VAL A 12 10.78 -5.34 -2.66
N PHE A 13 9.75 -4.52 -2.77
CA PHE A 13 8.51 -4.86 -3.49
C PHE A 13 8.76 -4.95 -4.99
N GLY A 14 9.62 -4.10 -5.55
CA GLY A 14 10.08 -4.21 -6.93
C GLY A 14 10.80 -5.54 -7.20
N GLU A 15 11.77 -5.89 -6.35
CA GLU A 15 12.54 -7.14 -6.43
C GLU A 15 11.67 -8.41 -6.30
N HIS A 16 10.53 -8.32 -5.64
CA HIS A 16 9.63 -9.44 -5.36
C HIS A 16 8.24 -9.27 -5.98
N SER A 17 8.13 -8.45 -7.03
CA SER A 17 6.86 -8.01 -7.62
C SER A 17 5.88 -9.14 -7.96
N THR A 18 6.38 -10.31 -8.39
CA THR A 18 5.54 -11.48 -8.75
C THR A 18 5.20 -12.39 -7.57
N LYS A 19 5.85 -12.22 -6.41
CA LYS A 19 5.59 -13.05 -5.23
C LYS A 19 4.27 -12.65 -4.58
N THR A 20 3.49 -13.65 -4.22
CA THR A 20 2.29 -13.50 -3.41
C THR A 20 2.63 -12.93 -2.03
N CYS A 21 1.90 -11.90 -1.58
CA CYS A 21 2.11 -11.26 -0.28
C CYS A 21 0.86 -11.23 0.62
N LEU A 22 -0.34 -11.16 0.04
CA LEU A 22 -1.59 -11.06 0.79
C LEU A 22 -2.65 -11.99 0.21
N ARG A 23 -3.44 -12.61 1.09
CA ARG A 23 -4.65 -13.33 0.72
C ARG A 23 -5.86 -12.54 1.22
N LEU A 24 -6.71 -12.14 0.30
CA LEU A 24 -7.91 -11.37 0.56
C LEU A 24 -9.06 -12.27 1.03
N ALA A 25 -10.01 -11.68 1.76
CA ALA A 25 -11.19 -12.38 2.26
C ALA A 25 -12.09 -12.95 1.14
N ASN A 26 -12.02 -12.41 -0.08
CA ASN A 26 -12.74 -12.92 -1.26
C ASN A 26 -11.99 -14.07 -1.98
N GLY A 27 -10.95 -14.64 -1.36
CA GLY A 27 -10.16 -15.72 -1.92
C GLY A 27 -9.13 -15.28 -2.96
N ARG A 28 -9.10 -13.99 -3.33
CA ARG A 28 -8.05 -13.47 -4.22
C ARG A 28 -6.72 -13.34 -3.49
N THR A 29 -5.67 -13.37 -4.27
CA THR A 29 -4.30 -13.19 -3.79
C THR A 29 -3.71 -11.94 -4.43
N TRP A 30 -3.00 -11.15 -3.64
CA TRP A 30 -2.24 -10.01 -4.11
C TRP A 30 -0.76 -10.31 -4.08
N THR A 31 -0.07 -9.90 -5.13
CA THR A 31 1.39 -9.89 -5.21
C THR A 31 1.96 -8.61 -4.62
N TYR A 32 3.27 -8.57 -4.39
CA TYR A 32 3.94 -7.32 -4.00
C TYR A 32 3.78 -6.23 -5.08
N GLY A 33 3.72 -6.59 -6.36
CA GLY A 33 3.44 -5.65 -7.45
C GLY A 33 2.04 -5.04 -7.36
N ASP A 34 1.03 -5.84 -7.00
CA ASP A 34 -0.33 -5.34 -6.78
C ASP A 34 -0.39 -4.38 -5.59
N LEU A 35 0.30 -4.72 -4.51
CA LEU A 35 0.41 -3.87 -3.32
C LEU A 35 1.09 -2.54 -3.63
N GLN A 36 2.16 -2.55 -4.42
CA GLN A 36 2.88 -1.34 -4.84
C GLN A 36 1.98 -0.44 -5.70
N ARG A 37 1.26 -1.01 -6.68
CA ARG A 37 0.29 -0.28 -7.52
C ARG A 37 -0.83 0.34 -6.69
N ALA A 38 -1.42 -0.42 -5.76
CA ALA A 38 -2.47 0.08 -4.89
C ALA A 38 -1.98 1.22 -4.01
N THR A 39 -0.75 1.13 -3.49
CA THR A 39 -0.15 2.18 -2.65
C THR A 39 0.14 3.45 -3.45
N ALA A 40 0.66 3.32 -4.68
CA ALA A 40 0.87 4.45 -5.57
C ALA A 40 -0.45 5.18 -5.91
N CYS A 41 -1.53 4.42 -6.17
CA CYS A 41 -2.85 4.97 -6.42
C CYS A 41 -3.39 5.73 -5.20
N MET A 42 -3.28 5.15 -3.99
CA MET A 42 -3.69 5.82 -2.75
C MET A 42 -2.86 7.08 -2.48
N ALA A 43 -1.55 7.04 -2.71
CA ALA A 43 -0.68 8.21 -2.53
C ALA A 43 -1.05 9.35 -3.49
N ALA A 44 -1.38 9.03 -4.75
CA ALA A 44 -1.86 10.01 -5.72
C ALA A 44 -3.20 10.63 -5.29
N ALA A 45 -4.15 9.81 -4.81
CA ALA A 45 -5.44 10.28 -4.31
C ALA A 45 -5.30 11.19 -3.08
N LEU A 46 -4.43 10.84 -2.13
CA LEU A 46 -4.16 11.70 -0.97
C LEU A 46 -3.56 13.05 -1.38
N ARG A 47 -2.66 13.05 -2.37
CA ARG A 47 -2.10 14.29 -2.91
C ARG A 47 -3.15 15.14 -3.62
N SER A 48 -4.09 14.54 -4.36
CA SER A 48 -5.17 15.30 -5.01
C SER A 48 -6.14 15.92 -4.00
N GLU A 49 -6.33 15.29 -2.84
CA GLU A 49 -7.09 15.85 -1.72
C GLU A 49 -6.28 16.91 -0.91
N GLY A 50 -5.06 17.23 -1.33
CA GLY A 50 -4.23 18.27 -0.73
C GLY A 50 -3.40 17.84 0.47
N VAL A 51 -3.28 16.53 0.76
CA VAL A 51 -2.45 16.03 1.85
C VAL A 51 -0.97 16.24 1.52
N GLY A 52 -0.31 17.10 2.31
CA GLY A 52 1.10 17.42 2.21
C GLY A 52 1.98 16.58 3.14
N HIS A 53 3.28 16.87 3.12
CA HIS A 53 4.23 16.25 4.03
C HIS A 53 4.00 16.75 5.46
N GLY A 54 3.86 15.82 6.41
CA GLY A 54 3.64 16.13 7.83
C GLY A 54 2.16 16.21 8.21
N ASP A 55 1.25 16.24 7.24
CA ASP A 55 -0.18 16.26 7.51
C ASP A 55 -0.67 14.93 8.07
N ARG A 56 -1.57 15.03 9.05
CA ARG A 56 -2.26 13.87 9.61
C ARG A 56 -3.57 13.70 8.87
N TRP A 57 -3.80 12.49 8.40
CA TRP A 57 -5.07 12.07 7.83
C TRP A 57 -5.68 11.01 8.75
N SER A 58 -7.01 10.95 8.79
CA SER A 58 -7.74 9.94 9.57
C SER A 58 -8.50 9.01 8.62
N CYS A 59 -8.45 7.71 8.87
CA CYS A 59 -9.17 6.72 8.09
C CYS A 59 -9.93 5.79 9.01
N LYS A 60 -11.26 5.90 8.99
CA LYS A 60 -12.14 4.94 9.63
C LYS A 60 -12.45 3.82 8.63
N SER A 61 -11.68 2.74 8.73
CA SER A 61 -11.91 1.54 7.93
C SER A 61 -12.34 0.37 8.83
N ARG A 62 -13.21 -0.50 8.30
CA ARG A 62 -13.58 -1.74 8.96
C ARG A 62 -12.79 -2.89 8.36
N LYS A 63 -11.99 -3.57 9.18
CA LYS A 63 -11.40 -4.86 8.78
C LYS A 63 -12.50 -5.90 8.72
N ARG A 64 -12.86 -6.34 7.50
CA ARG A 64 -13.79 -7.45 7.31
C ARG A 64 -13.01 -8.76 7.43
N GLN A 65 -12.98 -9.35 8.63
CA GLN A 65 -12.51 -10.72 8.83
C GLN A 65 -13.64 -11.69 8.43
N MET A 66 -13.35 -12.61 7.50
CA MET A 66 -14.19 -13.80 7.26
C MET A 66 -13.54 -14.98 8.00
N ARG A 67 -14.38 -15.73 8.71
CA ARG A 67 -14.03 -16.97 9.44
C ARG A 67 -13.61 -18.06 8.47
#